data_AF-A0A2M7BIV3-F1
#
_entry.id   AF-A0A2M7BIV3-F1
#
_cell.length_a   1.000
_cell.length_b   1.000
_cell.length_c   1.000
_cell.angle_alpha   90.00
_cell.angle_beta   90.00
_cell.angle_gamma   90.00
#
_symmetry.space_group_name_H-M   'P 1'
#
loop_
_entity.id
_entity.type
_entity.pdbx_description
1 polymer ?
#
loop_
_entity_poly.entity_id
_entity_poly.type
_entity_poly.pdbx_seq_one_letter_code
_entity_poly.pdbx_strand_id
1 'polypeptide(L)'
;IQALPALDQVQLQPDAVTLIVFRPAEDSFRAIEEFYKNQPYKNRVCFLTGAAKAYDTVLERAAELSAVRTIIGEMDQEGVRESDPQYIEATEIQTKLEGRFYQACRETFTILYYPAKNGLVSVDLDPKYVANEYKGEDQVLAALKECYKYTTEIAADGNFRNRVESKLWLESAKEVAWSAIRQRAASDPSWVWHHPDALDNLKDELVKRDIWREMMGYITRGPFEKPATSVQIQVLSRDNETGQATLRIRPQNGDTVYIETRGAATVSSKKLEEYDLKTKALKLSFLCVDSKGAHATGEPLSWANSIFIKHRFYQEGTKRKCELKALPDGKIRFTTDGSGVETSGIPYAKPFDIPVDCRVILAVAEGEGVRSQAVNIPAPQGKVDPVATIDRARAAVWKRGFKRDSTGETYQFLEAAKKHGAELGGARLTIAKDARWIELNTPDDAFHAIGRFEHGADLLKEFIPEGVLSIDISSLKFDSGQQLLDMVADLKTELKEGEVRQ
;
A
#
# COMPACT_ATOMS: atom_id res chain seq x y z
N ILE A 1 -15.28 -35.30 30.74
CA ILE A 1 -15.97 -35.62 32.01
C ILE A 1 -15.56 -37.04 32.39
N GLN A 2 -15.28 -37.31 33.66
CA GLN A 2 -15.02 -38.67 34.17
C GLN A 2 -16.03 -38.99 35.27
N ALA A 3 -16.84 -40.03 35.07
CA ALA A 3 -17.92 -40.40 35.98
C ALA A 3 -17.50 -41.53 36.91
N LEU A 4 -17.54 -41.26 38.22
CA LEU A 4 -17.20 -42.18 39.31
C LEU A 4 -15.84 -42.90 39.10
N PRO A 5 -14.75 -42.21 38.71
CA PRO A 5 -13.46 -42.86 38.52
C PRO A 5 -12.83 -43.23 39.87
N ALA A 6 -11.92 -44.20 39.84
CA ALA A 6 -10.92 -44.32 40.88
C ALA A 6 -9.93 -43.16 40.74
N LEU A 7 -9.73 -42.36 41.80
CA LEU A 7 -8.96 -41.11 41.71
C LEU A 7 -7.49 -41.33 41.32
N ASP A 8 -6.92 -42.48 41.66
CA ASP A 8 -5.57 -42.89 41.29
C ASP A 8 -5.39 -43.15 39.78
N GLN A 9 -6.47 -43.40 39.05
CA GLN A 9 -6.47 -43.60 37.60
C GLN A 9 -6.63 -42.29 36.82
N VAL A 10 -6.96 -41.19 37.49
CA VAL A 10 -7.22 -39.90 36.85
C VAL A 10 -5.91 -39.20 36.48
N GLN A 11 -5.74 -38.92 35.19
CA GLN A 11 -4.63 -38.11 34.68
C GLN A 11 -5.14 -36.77 34.14
N LEU A 12 -4.70 -35.67 34.76
CA LEU A 12 -5.07 -34.33 34.31
C LEU A 12 -4.21 -33.89 33.12
N GLN A 13 -4.84 -33.22 32.17
CA GLN A 13 -4.17 -32.65 30.99
C GLN A 13 -4.02 -31.13 31.14
N PRO A 14 -2.94 -30.52 30.62
CA PRO A 14 -2.70 -29.08 30.74
C PRO A 14 -3.66 -28.23 29.90
N ASP A 15 -4.29 -28.79 28.87
CA ASP A 15 -5.07 -28.02 27.88
C ASP A 15 -6.59 -28.14 28.07
N ALA A 16 -7.06 -29.01 28.96
CA ALA A 16 -8.48 -29.25 29.19
C ALA A 16 -8.83 -29.26 30.68
N VAL A 17 -10.01 -28.73 31.03
CA VAL A 17 -10.56 -28.85 32.38
C VAL A 17 -11.35 -30.14 32.50
N THR A 18 -11.00 -30.99 33.47
CA THR A 18 -11.67 -32.26 33.72
C THR A 18 -12.72 -32.11 34.83
N LEU A 19 -13.98 -32.33 34.50
CA LEU A 19 -15.03 -32.53 35.51
C LEU A 19 -15.03 -33.99 35.96
N ILE A 20 -14.83 -34.22 37.26
CA ILE A 20 -14.87 -35.52 37.90
C ILE A 20 -16.16 -35.62 38.72
N VAL A 21 -17.05 -36.53 38.35
CA VAL A 21 -18.20 -36.86 39.19
C VAL A 21 -17.73 -37.89 40.20
N PHE A 22 -17.65 -37.51 41.47
CA PHE A 22 -17.10 -38.34 42.53
C PHE A 22 -18.21 -38.86 43.45
N ARG A 23 -18.06 -40.11 43.92
CA ARG A 23 -19.07 -40.76 44.77
C ARG A 23 -19.33 -39.91 46.03
N PRO A 24 -20.59 -39.62 46.37
CA PRO A 24 -20.95 -39.02 47.66
C PRO A 24 -20.76 -40.00 48.82
N ALA A 25 -20.01 -39.58 49.83
CA ALA A 25 -19.71 -40.30 51.07
C ALA A 25 -19.27 -39.27 52.13
N GLU A 26 -19.28 -39.64 53.41
CA GLU A 26 -18.87 -38.74 54.50
C GLU A 26 -17.41 -38.27 54.38
N ASP A 27 -16.54 -39.11 53.80
CA ASP A 27 -15.12 -38.85 53.60
C ASP A 27 -14.78 -38.31 52.19
N SER A 28 -15.77 -38.05 51.34
CA SER A 28 -15.54 -37.70 49.93
C SER A 28 -14.69 -36.46 49.74
N PHE A 29 -14.95 -35.39 50.50
CA PHE A 29 -14.16 -34.17 50.39
C PHE A 29 -12.69 -34.40 50.76
N ARG A 30 -12.42 -35.23 51.78
CA ARG A 30 -11.05 -35.55 52.18
C ARG A 30 -10.30 -36.27 51.07
N ALA A 31 -10.91 -37.28 50.45
CA ALA A 31 -10.33 -38.00 49.33
C ALA A 31 -10.06 -37.08 48.12
N ILE A 32 -11.02 -36.21 47.80
CA ILE A 32 -10.89 -35.20 46.74
C ILE A 32 -9.72 -34.25 47.04
N GLU A 33 -9.62 -33.76 48.28
CA GLU A 33 -8.60 -32.79 48.69
C GLU A 33 -7.19 -33.41 48.66
N GLU A 34 -7.04 -34.65 49.15
CA GLU A 34 -5.78 -35.40 49.11
C GLU A 34 -5.32 -35.66 47.67
N PHE A 35 -6.22 -36.06 46.77
CA PHE A 35 -5.92 -36.20 45.34
C PHE A 35 -5.47 -34.86 44.74
N TYR A 36 -6.25 -33.80 44.95
CA TYR A 36 -6.03 -32.47 44.38
C TYR A 36 -4.67 -31.86 44.81
N LYS A 37 -4.29 -32.00 46.08
CA LYS A 37 -3.04 -31.44 46.62
C LYS A 37 -1.79 -31.94 45.86
N ASN A 38 -1.85 -33.16 45.34
CA ASN A 38 -0.77 -33.85 44.65
C ASN A 38 -0.77 -33.67 43.12
N GLN A 39 -1.72 -32.91 42.56
CA GLN A 39 -1.77 -32.70 41.11
C GLN A 39 -0.85 -31.57 40.65
N PRO A 40 -0.17 -31.71 39.49
CA PRO A 40 0.60 -30.61 38.88
C PRO A 40 -0.33 -29.56 38.25
N TYR A 41 -1.40 -30.00 37.59
CA TYR A 41 -2.37 -29.13 36.91
C TYR A 41 -3.58 -28.85 37.80
N LYS A 42 -3.33 -28.23 38.96
CA LYS A 42 -4.38 -27.92 39.95
C LYS A 42 -5.50 -27.08 39.36
N ASN A 43 -5.22 -26.26 38.35
CA ASN A 43 -6.24 -25.46 37.69
C ASN A 43 -7.00 -26.19 36.56
N ARG A 44 -6.87 -27.52 36.42
CA ARG A 44 -7.47 -28.30 35.32
C ARG A 44 -8.47 -29.36 35.78
N VAL A 45 -9.04 -29.19 36.97
CA VAL A 45 -10.02 -30.14 37.52
C VAL A 45 -11.09 -29.43 38.33
N CYS A 46 -12.33 -29.93 38.26
CA CYS A 46 -13.38 -29.70 39.25
C CYS A 46 -14.07 -31.02 39.61
N PHE A 47 -14.73 -31.04 40.77
CA PHE A 47 -15.36 -32.25 41.31
C PHE A 47 -16.83 -32.00 41.58
N LEU A 48 -17.70 -32.87 41.08
CA LEU A 48 -19.13 -32.86 41.37
C LEU A 48 -19.47 -34.03 42.29
N THR A 49 -20.08 -33.74 43.43
CA THR A 49 -20.49 -34.72 44.45
C THR A 49 -21.76 -34.22 45.15
N GLY A 50 -22.13 -34.79 46.28
CA GLY A 50 -23.16 -34.24 47.16
C GLY A 50 -23.32 -35.03 48.45
N ALA A 51 -24.55 -35.17 48.92
CA ALA A 51 -24.83 -35.78 50.22
C ALA A 51 -24.81 -37.32 50.17
N ALA A 52 -24.10 -37.95 51.11
CA ALA A 52 -23.97 -39.41 51.21
C ALA A 52 -25.33 -40.14 51.23
N LYS A 53 -26.29 -39.65 52.03
CA LYS A 53 -27.63 -40.26 52.15
C LYS A 53 -28.45 -40.24 50.85
N ALA A 54 -28.26 -39.25 50.00
CA ALA A 54 -28.99 -39.16 48.73
C ALA A 54 -28.45 -40.18 47.71
N TYR A 55 -27.19 -40.60 47.84
CA TYR A 55 -26.54 -41.52 46.93
C TYR A 55 -27.08 -42.95 47.00
N ASP A 56 -27.53 -43.40 48.17
CA ASP A 56 -28.20 -44.72 48.30
C ASP A 56 -29.41 -44.80 47.37
N THR A 57 -30.22 -43.74 47.28
CA THR A 57 -31.33 -43.64 46.33
C THR A 57 -30.86 -43.76 44.88
N VAL A 58 -29.71 -43.16 44.52
CA VAL A 58 -29.14 -43.28 43.18
C VAL A 58 -28.76 -44.73 42.88
N LEU A 59 -28.15 -45.43 43.83
CA LEU A 59 -27.78 -46.84 43.68
C LEU A 59 -29.02 -47.74 43.53
N GLU A 60 -30.06 -47.52 44.33
CA GLU A 60 -31.34 -48.23 44.21
C GLU A 60 -31.98 -48.02 42.82
N ARG A 61 -32.08 -46.77 42.35
CA ARG A 61 -32.65 -46.47 41.02
C ARG A 61 -31.78 -47.00 39.88
N ALA A 62 -30.45 -46.99 40.04
CA ALA A 62 -29.54 -47.59 39.08
C ALA A 62 -29.73 -49.10 38.99
N ALA A 63 -29.93 -49.79 40.12
CA ALA A 63 -30.18 -51.22 40.16
C ALA A 63 -31.52 -51.58 39.48
N GLU A 64 -32.59 -50.83 39.78
CA GLU A 64 -33.90 -50.97 39.10
C GLU A 64 -33.76 -50.80 37.57
N LEU A 65 -33.04 -49.77 37.13
CA LEU A 65 -32.81 -49.52 35.71
C LEU A 65 -31.93 -50.60 35.06
N SER A 66 -30.92 -51.11 35.76
CA SER A 66 -30.09 -52.21 35.27
C SER A 66 -30.88 -53.50 35.13
N ALA A 67 -31.83 -53.77 36.04
CA ALA A 67 -32.67 -54.95 35.99
C ALA A 67 -33.56 -54.95 34.74
N VAL A 68 -34.28 -53.84 34.47
CA VAL A 68 -35.12 -53.76 33.26
C VAL A 68 -34.30 -53.81 31.97
N ARG A 69 -33.10 -53.20 31.93
CA ARG A 69 -32.19 -53.30 30.78
C ARG A 69 -31.71 -54.73 30.53
N THR A 70 -31.51 -55.50 31.61
CA THR A 70 -31.14 -56.92 31.49
C THR A 70 -32.31 -57.72 30.90
N ILE A 71 -33.53 -57.50 31.39
CA ILE A 71 -34.74 -58.15 30.86
C ILE A 71 -34.93 -57.86 29.37
N ILE A 72 -34.81 -56.59 28.95
CA ILE A 72 -34.90 -56.22 27.53
C ILE A 72 -33.79 -56.89 26.72
N GLY A 73 -32.55 -56.90 27.24
CA GLY A 73 -31.43 -57.57 26.58
C GLY A 73 -31.59 -59.09 26.46
N GLU A 74 -32.28 -59.74 27.40
CA GLU A 74 -32.67 -61.15 27.31
C GLU A 74 -33.76 -61.36 26.24
N MET A 75 -34.78 -60.50 26.21
CA MET A 75 -35.82 -60.52 25.17
C MET A 75 -35.24 -60.36 23.75
N ASP A 76 -34.24 -59.48 23.59
CA ASP A 76 -33.52 -59.30 22.34
C ASP A 76 -32.78 -60.57 21.91
N GLN A 77 -32.13 -61.26 22.86
CA GLN A 77 -31.43 -62.52 22.61
C GLN A 77 -32.38 -63.67 22.25
N GLU A 78 -33.57 -63.69 22.83
CA GLU A 78 -34.63 -64.65 22.53
C GLU A 78 -35.38 -64.34 21.22
N GLY A 79 -35.11 -63.20 20.58
CA GLY A 79 -35.73 -62.79 19.32
C GLY A 79 -37.18 -62.34 19.46
N VAL A 80 -37.57 -61.84 20.64
CA VAL A 80 -38.88 -61.24 20.88
C VAL A 80 -39.04 -60.02 19.96
N ARG A 81 -40.19 -59.89 19.31
CA ARG A 81 -40.44 -58.77 18.39
C ARG A 81 -40.69 -57.49 19.19
N GLU A 82 -40.18 -56.36 18.73
CA GLU A 82 -40.44 -55.05 19.35
C GLU A 82 -41.93 -54.69 19.43
N SER A 83 -42.76 -55.26 18.56
CA SER A 83 -44.22 -55.10 18.56
C SER A 83 -44.94 -55.98 19.60
N ASP A 84 -44.21 -56.86 20.30
CA ASP A 84 -44.78 -57.73 21.33
C ASP A 84 -45.23 -56.89 22.54
N PRO A 85 -46.45 -57.12 23.08
CA PRO A 85 -46.94 -56.40 24.25
C PRO A 85 -45.97 -56.37 25.44
N GLN A 86 -45.24 -57.47 25.70
CA GLN A 86 -44.29 -57.54 26.82
C GLN A 86 -43.05 -56.67 26.57
N TYR A 87 -42.61 -56.60 25.31
CA TYR A 87 -41.48 -55.76 24.91
C TYR A 87 -41.83 -54.27 25.02
N ILE A 88 -43.04 -53.90 24.56
CA ILE A 88 -43.57 -52.53 24.68
C ILE A 88 -43.67 -52.12 26.16
N GLU A 89 -44.23 -52.98 27.02
CA GLU A 89 -44.34 -52.72 28.46
C GLU A 89 -42.96 -52.56 29.13
N ALA A 90 -42.01 -53.45 28.82
CA ALA A 90 -40.64 -53.35 29.33
C ALA A 90 -39.96 -52.02 28.92
N THR A 91 -40.17 -51.59 27.67
CA THR A 91 -39.65 -50.31 27.15
C THR A 91 -40.27 -49.10 27.85
N GLU A 92 -41.58 -49.12 28.12
CA GLU A 92 -42.25 -48.06 28.89
C GLU A 92 -41.73 -48.00 30.34
N ILE A 93 -41.53 -49.15 30.98
CA ILE A 93 -40.94 -49.25 32.32
C ILE A 93 -39.51 -48.71 32.30
N GLN A 94 -38.69 -49.05 31.30
CA GLN A 94 -37.35 -48.52 31.15
C GLN A 94 -37.39 -46.99 31.09
N THR A 95 -38.22 -46.40 30.23
CA THR A 95 -38.34 -44.95 30.09
C THR A 95 -38.67 -44.27 31.42
N LYS A 96 -39.59 -44.86 32.18
CA LYS A 96 -39.98 -44.38 33.52
C LYS A 96 -38.85 -44.50 34.54
N LEU A 97 -38.12 -45.62 34.54
CA LEU A 97 -36.98 -45.84 35.45
C LEU A 97 -35.79 -44.94 35.10
N GLU A 98 -35.54 -44.67 33.82
CA GLU A 98 -34.54 -43.70 33.37
C GLU A 98 -34.85 -42.30 33.89
N GLY A 99 -36.11 -41.85 33.78
CA GLY A 99 -36.54 -40.57 34.34
C GLY A 99 -36.29 -40.46 35.84
N ARG A 100 -36.61 -41.52 36.61
CA ARG A 100 -36.37 -41.59 38.06
C ARG A 100 -34.89 -41.60 38.41
N PHE A 101 -34.07 -42.34 37.66
CA PHE A 101 -32.63 -42.37 37.85
C PHE A 101 -32.01 -41.00 37.61
N TYR A 102 -32.36 -40.33 36.50
CA TYR A 102 -31.86 -38.98 36.22
C TYR A 102 -32.31 -37.97 37.27
N GLN A 103 -33.55 -38.09 37.79
CA GLN A 103 -34.00 -37.26 38.90
C GLN A 103 -33.14 -37.48 40.16
N ALA A 104 -32.91 -38.74 40.55
CA ALA A 104 -32.08 -39.07 41.71
C ALA A 104 -30.64 -38.55 41.55
N CYS A 105 -30.05 -38.66 40.35
CA CYS A 105 -28.73 -38.08 40.07
C CYS A 105 -28.72 -36.56 40.26
N ARG A 106 -29.71 -35.83 39.73
CA ARG A 106 -29.79 -34.36 39.86
C ARG A 106 -29.94 -33.90 41.30
N GLU A 107 -30.71 -34.62 42.11
CA GLU A 107 -30.94 -34.30 43.52
C GLU A 107 -29.74 -34.67 44.40
N THR A 108 -28.90 -35.60 43.95
CA THR A 108 -27.73 -36.08 44.69
C THR A 108 -26.47 -35.28 44.38
N PHE A 109 -26.20 -35.02 43.11
CA PHE A 109 -24.96 -34.38 42.65
C PHE A 109 -25.12 -32.86 42.59
N THR A 110 -25.13 -32.24 43.78
CA THR A 110 -25.46 -30.82 43.95
C THR A 110 -24.28 -29.96 44.42
N ILE A 111 -23.14 -30.53 44.79
CA ILE A 111 -21.99 -29.78 45.30
C ILE A 111 -20.85 -29.82 44.30
N LEU A 112 -20.45 -28.66 43.78
CA LEU A 112 -19.31 -28.51 42.88
C LEU A 112 -18.11 -27.93 43.64
N TYR A 113 -17.01 -28.68 43.70
CA TYR A 113 -15.72 -28.19 44.18
C TYR A 113 -14.85 -27.72 43.00
N TYR A 114 -14.37 -26.49 43.07
CA TYR A 114 -13.50 -25.90 42.05
C TYR A 114 -12.22 -25.30 42.67
N PRO A 115 -11.12 -25.19 41.91
CA PRO A 115 -9.86 -24.65 42.39
C PRO A 115 -9.91 -23.13 42.53
N ALA A 116 -9.49 -22.64 43.68
CA ALA A 116 -9.29 -21.23 44.00
C ALA A 116 -7.89 -21.02 44.63
N LYS A 117 -7.52 -19.75 44.85
CA LYS A 117 -6.18 -19.35 45.32
C LYS A 117 -5.67 -20.14 46.53
N ASN A 118 -6.55 -20.46 47.48
CA ASN A 118 -6.19 -21.10 48.76
C ASN A 118 -6.57 -22.59 48.84
N GLY A 119 -7.02 -23.21 47.74
CA GLY A 119 -7.47 -24.61 47.74
C GLY A 119 -8.78 -24.81 46.99
N LEU A 120 -9.46 -25.92 47.25
CA LEU A 120 -10.78 -26.19 46.68
C LEU A 120 -11.85 -25.41 47.45
N VAL A 121 -12.79 -24.83 46.71
CA VAL A 121 -13.97 -24.12 47.24
C VAL A 121 -15.22 -24.80 46.71
N SER A 122 -16.23 -24.98 47.55
CA SER A 122 -17.53 -25.52 47.17
C SER A 122 -18.46 -24.42 46.66
N VAL A 123 -19.30 -24.77 45.69
CA VAL A 123 -20.49 -24.02 45.29
C VAL A 123 -21.63 -25.01 45.13
N ASP A 124 -22.79 -24.68 45.69
CA ASP A 124 -23.99 -25.49 45.53
C ASP A 124 -24.63 -25.20 44.16
N LEU A 125 -25.01 -26.27 43.47
CA LEU A 125 -25.73 -26.23 42.21
C LEU A 125 -27.23 -26.31 42.50
N ASP A 126 -27.94 -25.24 42.16
CA ASP A 126 -29.40 -25.20 42.24
C ASP A 126 -30.00 -25.71 40.91
N PRO A 127 -30.78 -26.81 40.91
CA PRO A 127 -31.39 -27.35 39.69
C PRO A 127 -32.43 -26.40 39.07
N LYS A 128 -32.02 -25.65 38.04
CA LYS A 128 -32.89 -24.77 37.25
C LYS A 128 -33.38 -25.44 35.97
N TYR A 129 -34.68 -25.39 35.73
CA TYR A 129 -35.33 -25.88 34.51
C TYR A 129 -35.66 -24.72 33.58
N VAL A 130 -35.34 -24.87 32.30
CA VAL A 130 -35.71 -23.91 31.25
C VAL A 130 -36.49 -24.67 30.20
N ALA A 131 -37.74 -24.26 29.94
CA ALA A 131 -38.64 -24.92 28.99
C ALA A 131 -38.80 -26.45 29.22
N ASN A 132 -38.92 -26.87 30.49
CA ASN A 132 -39.00 -28.28 30.93
C ASN A 132 -37.77 -29.15 30.58
N GLU A 133 -36.65 -28.53 30.20
CA GLU A 133 -35.38 -29.20 29.96
C GLU A 133 -34.38 -28.87 31.08
N TYR A 134 -33.59 -29.86 31.48
CA TYR A 134 -32.48 -29.69 32.42
C TYR A 134 -31.15 -29.85 31.69
N LYS A 135 -30.32 -28.80 31.71
CA LYS A 135 -28.98 -28.79 31.11
C LYS A 135 -27.93 -28.66 32.20
N GLY A 136 -27.37 -29.78 32.64
CA GLY A 136 -26.39 -29.82 33.74
C GLY A 136 -25.12 -29.02 33.44
N GLU A 137 -24.64 -29.03 32.18
CA GLU A 137 -23.48 -28.26 31.76
C GLU A 137 -23.69 -26.75 31.92
N ASP A 138 -24.88 -26.26 31.54
CA ASP A 138 -25.23 -24.84 31.67
C ASP A 138 -25.28 -24.41 33.15
N GLN A 139 -25.73 -25.28 34.04
CA GLN A 139 -25.75 -25.01 35.49
C GLN A 139 -24.35 -24.93 36.08
N VAL A 140 -23.48 -25.87 35.71
CA VAL A 140 -22.06 -25.85 36.13
C VAL A 140 -21.40 -24.56 35.62
N LEU A 141 -21.59 -24.21 34.35
CA LEU A 141 -21.04 -22.99 33.79
C LEU A 141 -21.62 -21.73 34.44
N ALA A 142 -22.92 -21.69 34.76
CA ALA A 142 -23.55 -20.58 35.46
C ALA A 142 -22.99 -20.40 36.87
N ALA A 143 -22.90 -21.47 37.65
CA ALA A 143 -22.32 -21.44 39.00
C ALA A 143 -20.85 -20.98 38.98
N LEU A 144 -20.06 -21.46 38.00
CA LEU A 144 -18.68 -21.03 37.82
C LEU A 144 -18.56 -19.56 37.39
N LYS A 145 -19.54 -19.00 36.66
CA LYS A 145 -19.59 -17.56 36.36
C LYS A 145 -19.92 -16.73 37.59
N GLU A 146 -20.90 -17.17 38.38
CA GLU A 146 -21.31 -16.48 39.61
C GLU A 146 -20.18 -16.40 40.64
N CYS A 147 -19.33 -17.43 40.73
CA CYS A 147 -18.13 -17.41 41.58
C CYS A 147 -16.89 -16.80 40.91
N TYR A 148 -17.03 -16.18 39.72
CA TYR A 148 -15.95 -15.59 38.94
C TYR A 148 -14.82 -16.55 38.55
N LYS A 149 -15.08 -17.86 38.58
CA LYS A 149 -14.12 -18.89 38.14
C LYS A 149 -14.12 -19.05 36.63
N TYR A 150 -15.24 -18.85 35.95
CA TYR A 150 -15.36 -18.94 34.49
C TYR A 150 -15.73 -17.57 33.89
N THR A 151 -15.06 -17.17 32.82
CA THR A 151 -15.33 -15.92 32.09
C THR A 151 -15.55 -16.17 30.60
N THR A 152 -16.45 -15.38 30.02
CA THR A 152 -16.64 -15.24 28.56
C THR A 152 -16.06 -13.93 28.02
N GLU A 153 -15.58 -13.04 28.90
CA GLU A 153 -14.94 -11.79 28.53
C GLU A 153 -13.49 -12.06 28.10
N ILE A 154 -13.32 -12.54 26.88
CA ILE A 154 -12.01 -12.95 26.31
C ILE A 154 -11.51 -12.00 25.21
N ALA A 155 -12.16 -10.86 25.03
CA ALA A 155 -11.81 -9.89 24.00
C ALA A 155 -10.40 -9.31 24.21
N ALA A 156 -9.65 -9.14 23.11
CA ALA A 156 -8.29 -8.61 23.13
C ALA A 156 -8.20 -7.17 23.68
N ASP A 157 -9.21 -6.34 23.39
CA ASP A 157 -9.30 -4.96 23.88
C ASP A 157 -9.94 -4.85 25.27
N GLY A 158 -10.36 -5.99 25.84
CA GLY A 158 -10.97 -6.07 27.16
C GLY A 158 -9.95 -6.34 28.27
N ASN A 159 -10.46 -6.68 29.46
CA ASN A 159 -9.65 -6.94 30.64
C ASN A 159 -8.85 -8.26 30.55
N PHE A 160 -9.14 -9.13 29.58
CA PHE A 160 -8.52 -10.45 29.46
C PHE A 160 -7.01 -10.35 29.19
N ARG A 161 -6.59 -9.45 28.29
CA ARG A 161 -5.19 -9.15 28.03
C ARG A 161 -4.44 -8.76 29.30
N ASN A 162 -4.98 -7.78 30.03
CA ASN A 162 -4.38 -7.29 31.28
C ASN A 162 -4.25 -8.40 32.33
N ARG A 163 -5.22 -9.33 32.40
CA ARG A 163 -5.15 -10.51 33.26
C ARG A 163 -4.02 -11.45 32.86
N VAL A 164 -3.88 -11.77 31.57
CA VAL A 164 -2.77 -12.60 31.08
C VAL A 164 -1.42 -11.95 31.41
N GLU A 165 -1.26 -10.66 31.09
CA GLU A 165 -0.01 -9.90 31.30
C GLU A 165 0.36 -9.71 32.78
N SER A 166 -0.59 -9.77 33.70
CA SER A 166 -0.36 -9.58 35.14
C SER A 166 -0.29 -10.87 35.96
N LYS A 167 -0.97 -11.94 35.51
CA LYS A 167 -1.07 -13.21 36.27
C LYS A 167 -0.20 -14.33 35.69
N LEU A 168 -0.15 -14.45 34.37
CA LEU A 168 0.56 -15.55 33.72
C LEU A 168 1.96 -15.14 33.26
N TRP A 169 2.16 -13.85 33.02
CA TRP A 169 3.43 -13.28 32.63
C TRP A 169 4.25 -12.84 33.84
N LEU A 170 5.55 -13.16 33.86
CA LEU A 170 6.44 -12.69 34.94
C LEU A 170 6.67 -11.19 34.81
N GLU A 171 6.52 -10.44 35.90
CA GLU A 171 6.54 -8.97 35.89
C GLU A 171 7.82 -8.40 35.24
N SER A 172 8.97 -9.00 35.51
CA SER A 172 10.28 -8.58 35.00
C SER A 172 10.61 -9.06 33.57
N ALA A 173 9.82 -10.00 33.02
CA ALA A 173 10.11 -10.58 31.71
C ALA A 173 9.42 -9.80 30.59
N LYS A 174 10.20 -9.31 29.61
CA LYS A 174 9.65 -8.73 28.37
C LYS A 174 9.27 -9.80 27.35
N GLU A 175 9.95 -10.94 27.40
CA GLU A 175 9.80 -12.06 26.48
C GLU A 175 9.61 -13.37 27.26
N VAL A 176 8.68 -14.22 26.82
CA VAL A 176 8.39 -15.52 27.46
C VAL A 176 8.02 -16.57 26.42
N ALA A 177 8.34 -17.84 26.68
CA ALA A 177 7.83 -18.95 25.87
C ALA A 177 6.31 -19.06 26.05
N TRP A 178 5.56 -19.19 24.95
CA TRP A 178 4.10 -19.28 25.01
C TRP A 178 3.63 -20.54 25.77
N SER A 179 4.38 -21.63 25.65
CA SER A 179 4.16 -22.85 26.43
C SER A 179 4.21 -22.61 27.95
N ALA A 180 5.05 -21.70 28.43
CA ALA A 180 5.14 -21.35 29.84
C ALA A 180 3.90 -20.58 30.33
N ILE A 181 3.29 -19.74 29.47
CA ILE A 181 2.01 -19.07 29.76
C ILE A 181 0.91 -20.11 29.93
N ARG A 182 0.78 -21.07 28.98
CA ARG A 182 -0.21 -22.16 29.06
C ARG A 182 0.01 -23.05 30.29
N GLN A 183 1.26 -23.38 30.60
CA GLN A 183 1.60 -24.17 31.78
C GLN A 183 1.22 -23.48 33.09
N ARG A 184 1.47 -22.16 33.21
CA ARG A 184 1.03 -21.39 34.38
C ARG A 184 -0.48 -21.32 34.49
N ALA A 185 -1.19 -21.11 33.37
CA ALA A 185 -2.66 -21.12 33.35
C ALA A 185 -3.24 -22.45 33.85
N ALA A 186 -2.58 -23.57 33.53
CA ALA A 186 -2.96 -24.91 33.99
C ALA A 186 -2.60 -25.19 35.45
N SER A 187 -1.58 -24.54 35.99
CA SER A 187 -1.02 -24.85 37.31
C SER A 187 -1.53 -23.90 38.40
N ASP A 188 -1.80 -22.63 38.10
CA ASP A 188 -2.23 -21.61 39.06
C ASP A 188 -3.75 -21.70 39.35
N PRO A 189 -4.18 -22.15 40.55
CA PRO A 189 -5.59 -22.27 40.93
C PRO A 189 -6.35 -20.94 40.92
N SER A 190 -5.65 -19.81 41.00
CA SER A 190 -6.25 -18.47 40.96
C SER A 190 -6.56 -17.99 39.55
N TRP A 191 -6.05 -18.67 38.52
CA TRP A 191 -6.35 -18.34 37.13
C TRP A 191 -7.80 -18.69 36.77
N VAL A 192 -8.45 -17.78 36.05
CA VAL A 192 -9.84 -17.93 35.59
C VAL A 192 -9.91 -18.93 34.44
N TRP A 193 -10.98 -19.71 34.37
CA TRP A 193 -11.30 -20.54 33.23
C TRP A 193 -12.01 -19.74 32.15
N HIS A 194 -11.82 -20.19 30.92
CA HIS A 194 -12.30 -19.55 29.71
C HIS A 194 -12.43 -20.62 28.63
N HIS A 195 -12.97 -20.26 27.47
CA HIS A 195 -12.96 -21.13 26.30
C HIS A 195 -11.53 -21.63 25.99
N PRO A 196 -11.30 -22.90 25.62
CA PRO A 196 -9.96 -23.45 25.39
C PRO A 196 -9.08 -22.58 24.48
N ASP A 197 -9.65 -22.12 23.37
CA ASP A 197 -8.92 -21.32 22.37
C ASP A 197 -8.65 -19.87 22.80
N ALA A 198 -9.16 -19.39 23.92
CA ALA A 198 -9.13 -17.96 24.24
C ALA A 198 -7.71 -17.40 24.38
N LEU A 199 -6.76 -18.17 24.93
CA LEU A 199 -5.37 -17.73 25.04
C LEU A 199 -4.71 -17.66 23.67
N ASP A 200 -4.88 -18.69 22.83
CA ASP A 200 -4.27 -18.76 21.51
C ASP A 200 -4.89 -17.69 20.58
N ASN A 201 -6.21 -17.51 20.61
CA ASN A 201 -6.90 -16.44 19.89
C ASN A 201 -6.44 -15.04 20.33
N LEU A 202 -6.24 -14.84 21.65
CA LEU A 202 -5.71 -13.58 22.16
C LEU A 202 -4.29 -13.33 21.63
N LYS A 203 -3.41 -14.34 21.69
CA LYS A 203 -2.05 -14.25 21.17
C LYS A 203 -2.06 -13.86 19.69
N ASP A 204 -2.82 -14.58 18.88
CA ASP A 204 -2.89 -14.38 17.43
C ASP A 204 -3.41 -12.97 17.08
N GLU A 205 -4.45 -12.49 17.78
CA GLU A 205 -4.96 -11.14 17.61
C GLU A 205 -3.95 -10.06 18.02
N LEU A 206 -3.22 -10.24 19.12
CA LEU A 206 -2.24 -9.26 19.59
C LEU A 206 -0.96 -9.25 18.73
N VAL A 207 -0.56 -10.40 18.19
CA VAL A 207 0.53 -10.50 17.21
C VAL A 207 0.14 -9.82 15.90
N LYS A 208 -1.07 -10.08 15.40
CA LYS A 208 -1.62 -9.43 14.19
C LYS A 208 -1.66 -7.90 14.30
N ARG A 209 -1.90 -7.36 15.50
CA ARG A 209 -1.96 -5.91 15.78
C ARG A 209 -0.59 -5.28 16.10
N ASP A 210 0.51 -6.03 15.99
CA ASP A 210 1.87 -5.63 16.40
C ASP A 210 1.95 -5.12 17.85
N ILE A 211 1.05 -5.59 18.72
CA ILE A 211 1.07 -5.31 20.15
C ILE A 211 2.06 -6.27 20.83
N TRP A 212 2.05 -7.52 20.39
CA TRP A 212 3.02 -8.55 20.72
C TRP A 212 3.77 -8.99 19.46
N ARG A 213 4.95 -9.57 19.61
CA ARG A 213 5.73 -10.17 18.51
C ARG A 213 6.12 -11.59 18.87
N GLU A 214 5.95 -12.51 17.92
CA GLU A 214 6.30 -13.92 18.08
C GLU A 214 7.59 -14.27 17.34
N MET A 215 8.53 -14.92 18.02
CA MET A 215 9.75 -15.46 17.43
C MET A 215 10.05 -16.84 18.03
N MET A 216 10.06 -17.88 17.19
CA MET A 216 10.40 -19.26 17.61
C MET A 216 9.61 -19.76 18.84
N GLY A 217 8.32 -19.42 18.94
CA GLY A 217 7.45 -19.81 20.05
C GLY A 217 7.60 -18.96 21.33
N TYR A 218 8.44 -17.93 21.30
CA TYR A 218 8.52 -16.90 22.32
C TYR A 218 7.70 -15.68 21.91
N ILE A 219 7.01 -15.08 22.88
CA ILE A 219 6.23 -13.87 22.70
C ILE A 219 6.92 -12.74 23.46
N THR A 220 7.20 -11.65 22.74
CA THR A 220 7.65 -10.39 23.31
C THR A 220 6.47 -9.44 23.39
N ARG A 221 6.26 -8.79 24.54
CA ARG A 221 5.24 -7.74 24.69
C ARG A 221 5.81 -6.35 24.42
N GLY A 222 4.99 -5.49 23.83
CA GLY A 222 5.29 -4.07 23.62
C GLY A 222 5.32 -3.22 24.91
N PRO A 223 5.43 -1.89 24.79
CA PRO A 223 5.48 -1.14 23.53
C PRO A 223 6.79 -1.42 22.76
N PHE A 224 6.66 -1.56 21.43
CA PHE A 224 7.79 -1.58 20.52
C PHE A 224 8.11 -0.17 20.05
N GLU A 225 9.35 0.03 19.61
CA GLU A 225 9.71 1.27 18.92
C GLU A 225 8.82 1.44 17.70
N LYS A 226 8.17 2.60 17.62
CA LYS A 226 7.32 2.94 16.47
C LYS A 226 8.22 3.11 15.24
N PRO A 227 7.75 2.74 14.03
CA PRO A 227 8.53 2.92 12.81
C PRO A 227 8.98 4.37 12.64
N ALA A 228 10.20 4.58 12.18
CA ALA A 228 10.70 5.92 11.89
C ALA A 228 9.89 6.61 10.78
N THR A 229 9.97 7.93 10.73
CA THR A 229 9.40 8.72 9.65
C THR A 229 10.09 8.42 8.33
N SER A 230 9.36 8.51 7.22
CA SER A 230 9.95 8.41 5.88
C SER A 230 9.14 9.20 4.87
N VAL A 231 9.69 9.32 3.66
CA VAL A 231 9.03 9.99 2.54
C VAL A 231 8.84 8.99 1.41
N GLN A 232 7.67 8.98 0.79
CA GLN A 232 7.45 8.30 -0.48
C GLN A 232 7.31 9.36 -1.59
N ILE A 233 7.99 9.14 -2.72
CA ILE A 233 8.04 10.08 -3.84
C ILE A 233 7.40 9.42 -5.06
N GLN A 234 6.36 10.05 -5.61
CA GLN A 234 5.69 9.61 -6.82
C GLN A 234 5.90 10.64 -7.94
N VAL A 235 6.39 10.22 -9.11
CA VAL A 235 6.46 11.09 -10.29
C VAL A 235 5.10 11.07 -10.99
N LEU A 236 4.41 12.22 -11.03
CA LEU A 236 3.10 12.34 -11.68
C LEU A 236 3.22 12.58 -13.18
N SER A 237 4.11 13.48 -13.58
CA SER A 237 4.31 13.83 -14.98
C SER A 237 5.70 14.43 -15.22
N ARG A 238 6.12 14.42 -16.48
CA ARG A 238 7.34 15.07 -16.97
C ARG A 238 7.02 15.81 -18.25
N ASP A 239 7.44 17.05 -18.33
CA ASP A 239 7.31 17.89 -19.52
C ASP A 239 8.62 17.85 -20.31
N ASN A 240 8.56 17.24 -21.50
CA ASN A 240 9.71 17.08 -22.39
C ASN A 240 10.11 18.39 -23.08
N GLU A 241 9.24 19.42 -23.12
CA GLU A 241 9.55 20.73 -23.68
C GLU A 241 10.34 21.60 -22.70
N THR A 242 10.02 21.52 -21.41
CA THR A 242 10.61 22.39 -20.39
C THR A 242 11.61 21.71 -19.48
N GLY A 243 11.65 20.37 -19.47
CA GLY A 243 12.41 19.56 -18.52
C GLY A 243 11.82 19.55 -17.11
N GLN A 244 10.58 20.01 -16.90
CA GLN A 244 9.97 20.07 -15.58
C GLN A 244 9.34 18.73 -15.19
N ALA A 245 9.62 18.26 -13.97
CA ALA A 245 8.96 17.11 -13.35
C ALA A 245 7.94 17.59 -12.32
N THR A 246 6.79 16.91 -12.26
CA THR A 246 5.78 17.08 -11.20
C THR A 246 5.84 15.88 -10.27
N LEU A 247 6.12 16.12 -8.99
CA LEU A 247 6.26 15.09 -7.95
C LEU A 247 5.15 15.22 -6.92
N ARG A 248 4.63 14.08 -6.46
CA ARG A 248 3.79 13.98 -5.28
C ARG A 248 4.59 13.36 -4.14
N ILE A 249 4.75 14.12 -3.08
CA ILE A 249 5.47 13.75 -1.87
C ILE A 249 4.47 13.25 -0.83
N ARG A 250 4.70 12.06 -0.27
CA ARG A 250 3.81 11.47 0.75
C ARG A 250 4.63 11.20 2.02
N PRO A 251 4.47 11.99 3.09
CA PRO A 251 5.09 11.64 4.36
C PRO A 251 4.49 10.34 4.90
N GLN A 252 5.30 9.57 5.61
CA GLN A 252 4.92 8.35 6.31
C GLN A 252 5.34 8.50 7.77
N ASN A 253 4.41 8.22 8.69
CA ASN A 253 4.63 8.31 10.14
C ASN A 253 5.05 9.72 10.65
N GLY A 254 4.91 10.75 9.83
CA GLY A 254 5.20 12.14 10.19
C GLY A 254 4.33 13.10 9.38
N ASP A 255 4.46 14.40 9.66
CA ASP A 255 3.55 15.44 9.16
C ASP A 255 4.28 16.66 8.55
N THR A 256 5.58 16.78 8.79
CA THR A 256 6.41 17.87 8.24
C THR A 256 7.45 17.29 7.30
N VAL A 257 7.59 17.86 6.10
CA VAL A 257 8.63 17.46 5.14
C VAL A 257 9.54 18.64 4.82
N TYR A 258 10.84 18.43 4.91
CA TYR A 258 11.89 19.35 4.50
C TYR A 258 12.49 18.92 3.17
N ILE A 259 12.89 19.88 2.34
CA ILE A 259 13.47 19.67 1.03
C ILE A 259 14.81 20.38 0.89
N GLU A 260 15.78 19.70 0.28
CA GLU A 260 17.09 20.23 -0.06
C GLU A 260 17.47 19.89 -1.49
N THR A 261 18.18 20.81 -2.15
CA THR A 261 18.72 20.64 -3.52
C THR A 261 20.20 20.31 -3.51
N ARG A 262 20.93 20.69 -2.44
CA ARG A 262 22.38 20.52 -2.33
C ARG A 262 22.74 19.65 -1.12
N GLY A 263 22.51 18.35 -1.25
CA GLY A 263 22.87 17.35 -0.23
C GLY A 263 21.65 16.70 0.43
N ALA A 264 21.86 16.13 1.62
CA ALA A 264 20.81 15.50 2.39
C ALA A 264 19.95 16.57 3.10
N ALA A 265 18.64 16.44 3.02
CA ALA A 265 17.72 17.34 3.70
C ALA A 265 17.83 17.20 5.22
N THR A 266 17.79 18.32 5.93
CA THR A 266 17.81 18.38 7.39
C THR A 266 16.64 19.22 7.90
N VAL A 267 16.45 19.29 9.21
CA VAL A 267 15.44 20.16 9.84
C VAL A 267 15.69 21.66 9.61
N SER A 268 16.90 22.03 9.19
CA SER A 268 17.24 23.41 8.79
C SER A 268 17.01 23.68 7.30
N SER A 269 16.69 22.65 6.51
CA SER A 269 16.36 22.81 5.09
C SER A 269 14.98 23.47 4.92
N LYS A 270 14.60 23.78 3.68
CA LYS A 270 13.32 24.45 3.40
C LYS A 270 12.15 23.52 3.74
N LYS A 271 11.17 23.99 4.50
CA LYS A 271 9.91 23.25 4.71
C LYS A 271 9.04 23.27 3.46
N LEU A 272 8.41 22.14 3.12
CA LEU A 272 7.38 22.07 2.09
C LEU A 272 6.05 22.56 2.64
N GLU A 273 5.45 23.53 1.94
CA GLU A 273 4.09 23.99 2.20
C GLU A 273 3.05 23.13 1.46
N GLU A 274 3.42 22.60 0.29
CA GLU A 274 2.60 21.74 -0.54
C GLU A 274 3.33 20.45 -0.90
N TYR A 275 2.56 19.38 -1.04
CA TYR A 275 3.06 18.05 -1.37
C TYR A 275 3.07 17.73 -2.87
N ASP A 276 2.55 18.64 -3.71
CA ASP A 276 2.81 18.64 -5.14
C ASP A 276 3.90 19.64 -5.48
N LEU A 277 5.03 19.12 -5.97
CA LEU A 277 6.19 19.92 -6.29
C LEU A 277 6.49 19.86 -7.79
N LYS A 278 6.56 21.03 -8.43
CA LYS A 278 7.10 21.16 -9.78
C LYS A 278 8.56 21.60 -9.73
N THR A 279 9.46 20.88 -10.38
CA THR A 279 10.90 21.12 -10.27
C THR A 279 11.66 20.80 -11.56
N LYS A 280 12.77 21.52 -11.79
CA LYS A 280 13.76 21.23 -12.83
C LYS A 280 15.10 20.75 -12.24
N ALA A 281 15.21 20.68 -10.92
CA ALA A 281 16.43 20.22 -10.24
C ALA A 281 16.76 18.79 -10.66
N LEU A 282 18.05 18.47 -10.79
CA LEU A 282 18.50 17.12 -11.14
C LEU A 282 18.49 16.19 -9.93
N LYS A 283 18.76 16.73 -8.74
CA LYS A 283 18.66 15.99 -7.48
C LYS A 283 17.85 16.78 -6.45
N LEU A 284 17.10 16.03 -5.65
CA LEU A 284 16.41 16.53 -4.47
C LEU A 284 16.58 15.53 -3.32
N SER A 285 16.61 16.03 -2.10
CA SER A 285 16.51 15.24 -0.89
C SER A 285 15.33 15.69 -0.06
N PHE A 286 14.68 14.74 0.61
CA PHE A 286 13.50 14.98 1.43
C PHE A 286 13.67 14.32 2.80
N LEU A 287 13.35 15.04 3.87
CA LEU A 287 13.34 14.54 5.24
C LEU A 287 11.94 14.70 5.83
N CYS A 288 11.35 13.64 6.35
CA CYS A 288 10.08 13.70 7.07
C CYS A 288 10.34 13.75 8.57
N VAL A 289 9.60 14.58 9.29
CA VAL A 289 9.63 14.69 10.75
C VAL A 289 8.20 14.62 11.27
N ASP A 290 8.02 13.93 12.39
CA ASP A 290 6.78 13.94 13.17
C ASP A 290 6.85 15.05 14.21
N SER A 291 6.07 16.11 14.02
CA SER A 291 6.04 17.27 14.92
C SER A 291 5.60 16.92 16.35
N LYS A 292 4.90 15.80 16.54
CA LYS A 292 4.46 15.32 17.86
C LYS A 292 5.49 14.44 18.57
N GLY A 293 6.57 14.05 17.89
CA GLY A 293 7.64 13.21 18.44
C GLY A 293 7.19 11.79 18.80
N ALA A 294 6.09 11.29 18.24
CA ALA A 294 5.66 9.91 18.43
C ALA A 294 6.54 8.94 17.64
N HIS A 295 7.05 9.36 16.49
CA HIS A 295 7.95 8.57 15.64
C HIS A 295 9.35 9.18 15.60
N ALA A 296 10.38 8.34 15.65
CA ALA A 296 11.76 8.78 15.45
C ALA A 296 11.94 9.33 14.03
N THR A 297 12.81 10.34 13.87
CA THR A 297 13.12 10.88 12.53
C THR A 297 13.95 9.87 11.75
N GLY A 298 13.48 9.44 10.58
CA GLY A 298 14.23 8.55 9.70
C GLY A 298 15.23 9.29 8.82
N GLU A 299 15.92 8.53 7.96
CA GLU A 299 16.94 9.06 7.07
C GLU A 299 16.35 9.86 5.89
N PRO A 300 17.05 10.89 5.39
CA PRO A 300 16.62 11.63 4.21
C PRO A 300 16.58 10.76 2.95
N LEU A 301 15.49 10.86 2.18
CA LEU A 301 15.33 10.16 0.90
C LEU A 301 15.79 11.05 -0.27
N SER A 302 16.67 10.53 -1.11
CA SER A 302 17.09 11.21 -2.35
C SER A 302 16.24 10.81 -3.56
N TRP A 303 15.93 11.79 -4.40
CA TRP A 303 15.31 11.61 -5.71
C TRP A 303 16.21 12.18 -6.80
N ALA A 304 16.33 11.43 -7.91
CA ALA A 304 17.06 11.86 -9.10
C ALA A 304 16.09 12.07 -10.27
N ASN A 305 16.29 13.17 -10.98
CA ASN A 305 15.60 13.51 -12.20
C ASN A 305 16.15 12.69 -13.39
N SER A 306 15.56 12.86 -14.57
CA SER A 306 16.05 12.29 -15.83
C SER A 306 16.30 13.40 -16.83
N ILE A 307 17.43 13.34 -17.54
CA ILE A 307 17.80 14.32 -18.57
C ILE A 307 17.44 13.77 -19.94
N PHE A 308 16.80 14.58 -20.78
CA PHE A 308 16.51 14.30 -22.18
C PHE A 308 17.34 15.22 -23.08
N ILE A 309 17.76 14.73 -24.25
CA ILE A 309 18.46 15.53 -25.25
C ILE A 309 17.52 15.73 -26.43
N LYS A 310 17.22 16.99 -26.73
CA LYS A 310 16.58 17.40 -27.97
C LYS A 310 17.62 17.78 -29.01
N HIS A 311 17.25 17.62 -30.26
CA HIS A 311 18.06 18.03 -31.39
C HIS A 311 17.22 18.71 -32.47
N ARG A 312 17.86 19.53 -33.28
CA ARG A 312 17.33 19.96 -34.57
C ARG A 312 18.45 20.11 -35.59
N PHE A 313 18.07 19.95 -36.86
CA PHE A 313 18.94 20.16 -38.00
C PHE A 313 18.51 21.41 -38.74
N TYR A 314 19.50 22.17 -39.22
CA TYR A 314 19.25 23.34 -40.04
C TYR A 314 20.44 23.64 -40.93
N GLN A 315 20.22 24.49 -41.92
CA GLN A 315 21.22 24.88 -42.89
C GLN A 315 21.83 26.25 -42.55
N GLU A 316 23.14 26.35 -42.70
CA GLU A 316 23.86 27.63 -42.67
C GLU A 316 24.84 27.66 -43.86
N GLY A 317 24.48 28.40 -44.90
CA GLY A 317 25.20 28.39 -46.18
C GLY A 317 25.19 27.00 -46.84
N THR A 318 26.37 26.47 -47.16
CA THR A 318 26.53 25.16 -47.83
C THR A 318 26.59 23.98 -46.86
N LYS A 319 26.46 24.20 -45.55
CA LYS A 319 26.62 23.17 -44.52
C LYS A 319 25.32 22.95 -43.74
N ARG A 320 25.12 21.72 -43.29
CA ARG A 320 24.12 21.39 -42.27
C ARG A 320 24.72 21.53 -40.89
N LYS A 321 23.96 22.08 -39.96
CA LYS A 321 24.29 22.20 -38.55
C LYS A 321 23.36 21.37 -37.70
N CYS A 322 23.92 20.83 -36.63
CA CYS A 322 23.15 20.19 -35.56
C CYS A 322 23.20 21.06 -34.31
N GLU A 323 22.03 21.31 -33.73
CA GLU A 323 21.89 21.94 -32.42
C GLU A 323 21.30 20.94 -31.44
N LEU A 324 21.97 20.79 -30.29
CA LEU A 324 21.58 19.90 -29.20
C LEU A 324 21.15 20.73 -27.98
N LYS A 325 20.19 20.21 -27.21
CA LYS A 325 19.73 20.84 -25.96
C LYS A 325 19.36 19.79 -24.92
N ALA A 326 19.93 19.89 -23.72
CA ALA A 326 19.56 19.05 -22.58
C ALA A 326 18.39 19.67 -21.80
N LEU A 327 17.44 18.84 -21.38
CA LEU A 327 16.27 19.22 -20.59
C LEU A 327 15.98 18.15 -19.51
N PRO A 328 16.06 18.48 -18.20
CA PRO A 328 16.59 19.70 -17.61
C PRO A 328 18.05 19.98 -18.01
N ASP A 329 18.55 21.17 -17.64
CA ASP A 329 19.89 21.63 -18.05
C ASP A 329 21.00 20.65 -17.63
N GLY A 330 21.96 20.43 -18.51
CA GLY A 330 23.00 19.43 -18.36
C GLY A 330 24.10 19.58 -19.41
N LYS A 331 25.31 19.15 -19.08
CA LYS A 331 26.47 19.24 -19.97
C LYS A 331 26.39 18.12 -21.00
N ILE A 332 26.29 18.48 -22.29
CA ILE A 332 26.23 17.52 -23.38
C ILE A 332 27.64 17.19 -23.88
N ARG A 333 27.89 15.90 -24.14
CA ARG A 333 29.01 15.41 -24.95
C ARG A 333 28.46 14.66 -26.15
N PHE A 334 29.15 14.73 -27.27
CA PHE A 334 28.71 14.09 -28.52
C PHE A 334 29.87 13.58 -29.38
N THR A 335 29.55 12.70 -30.33
CA THR A 335 30.45 12.21 -31.38
C THR A 335 29.73 12.26 -32.73
N THR A 336 30.49 12.39 -33.83
CA THR A 336 29.96 12.44 -35.22
C THR A 336 30.49 11.32 -36.12
N ASP A 337 31.39 10.48 -35.60
CA ASP A 337 32.04 9.37 -36.30
C ASP A 337 31.47 8.00 -35.90
N GLY A 338 30.44 7.98 -35.04
CA GLY A 338 29.85 6.77 -34.49
C GLY A 338 30.63 6.13 -33.33
N SER A 339 31.73 6.73 -32.89
CA SER A 339 32.45 6.31 -31.68
C SER A 339 31.62 6.55 -30.42
N GLY A 340 31.88 5.78 -29.37
CA GLY A 340 31.19 5.95 -28.08
C GLY A 340 31.46 7.31 -27.45
N VAL A 341 30.41 7.99 -26.98
CA VAL A 341 30.50 9.31 -26.33
C VAL A 341 31.37 9.28 -25.07
N GLU A 342 31.47 8.14 -24.43
CA GLU A 342 32.26 7.93 -23.22
C GLU A 342 33.76 8.05 -23.43
N THR A 343 34.23 7.44 -24.51
CA THR A 343 35.65 7.31 -24.81
C THR A 343 36.14 8.46 -25.66
N SER A 344 35.30 8.96 -26.57
CA SER A 344 35.70 9.92 -27.61
C SER A 344 34.78 11.15 -27.69
N GLY A 345 33.81 11.29 -26.80
CA GLY A 345 32.85 12.39 -26.85
C GLY A 345 33.47 13.76 -26.55
N ILE A 346 33.21 14.72 -27.43
CA ILE A 346 33.64 16.11 -27.26
C ILE A 346 32.55 16.96 -26.58
N PRO A 347 32.92 17.96 -25.77
CA PRO A 347 31.94 18.86 -25.14
C PRO A 347 31.15 19.68 -26.17
N TYR A 348 29.82 19.71 -26.02
CA TYR A 348 28.96 20.57 -26.82
C TYR A 348 28.88 21.98 -26.20
N ALA A 349 29.36 22.98 -26.94
CA ALA A 349 29.30 24.39 -26.52
C ALA A 349 28.38 25.24 -27.42
N LYS A 350 28.24 24.89 -28.70
CA LYS A 350 27.44 25.60 -29.70
C LYS A 350 27.07 24.65 -30.84
N PRO A 351 26.08 25.00 -31.69
CA PRO A 351 25.76 24.22 -32.88
C PRO A 351 27.00 23.96 -33.74
N PHE A 352 27.12 22.75 -34.27
CA PHE A 352 28.28 22.29 -35.02
C PHE A 352 27.92 21.86 -36.44
N ASP A 353 28.89 22.00 -37.34
CA ASP A 353 28.76 21.53 -38.73
C ASP A 353 28.77 20.01 -38.76
N ILE A 354 27.83 19.41 -39.47
CA ILE A 354 27.75 17.95 -39.65
C ILE A 354 28.77 17.55 -40.73
N PRO A 355 29.75 16.68 -40.42
CA PRO A 355 30.67 16.15 -41.43
C PRO A 355 29.94 15.43 -42.56
N VAL A 356 30.46 15.50 -43.79
CA VAL A 356 29.81 14.94 -44.99
C VAL A 356 29.65 13.41 -44.90
N ASP A 357 30.57 12.75 -44.22
CA ASP A 357 30.62 11.30 -43.98
C ASP A 357 29.90 10.88 -42.67
N CYS A 358 29.40 11.83 -41.89
CA CYS A 358 28.66 11.56 -40.65
C CYS A 358 27.35 10.83 -40.97
N ARG A 359 27.21 9.61 -40.44
CA ARG A 359 25.96 8.82 -40.53
C ARG A 359 25.10 8.96 -39.28
N VAL A 360 25.74 9.14 -38.13
CA VAL A 360 25.07 9.17 -36.84
C VAL A 360 25.78 10.13 -35.90
N ILE A 361 24.99 10.87 -35.12
CA ILE A 361 25.43 11.67 -34.00
C ILE A 361 25.00 10.95 -32.74
N LEU A 362 25.97 10.60 -31.88
CA LEU A 362 25.66 10.07 -30.55
C LEU A 362 25.83 11.18 -29.53
N ALA A 363 24.87 11.33 -28.60
CA ALA A 363 24.92 12.36 -27.58
C ALA A 363 24.50 11.84 -26.20
N VAL A 364 25.16 12.35 -25.16
CA VAL A 364 24.85 12.09 -23.75
C VAL A 364 24.90 13.42 -23.00
N ALA A 365 23.99 13.61 -22.04
CA ALA A 365 23.98 14.74 -21.14
C ALA A 365 24.22 14.28 -19.70
N GLU A 366 24.99 15.07 -18.95
CA GLU A 366 25.26 14.80 -17.54
C GLU A 366 25.19 16.10 -16.71
N GLY A 367 24.63 16.00 -15.51
CA GLY A 367 24.66 17.08 -14.52
C GLY A 367 24.43 16.51 -13.11
N GLU A 368 25.17 17.02 -12.12
CA GLU A 368 25.03 16.61 -10.72
C GLU A 368 25.12 15.08 -10.48
N GLY A 369 25.83 14.34 -11.34
CA GLY A 369 25.90 12.87 -11.29
C GLY A 369 24.63 12.14 -11.77
N VAL A 370 23.69 12.87 -12.38
CA VAL A 370 22.57 12.33 -13.16
C VAL A 370 22.97 12.34 -14.62
N ARG A 371 22.67 11.25 -15.32
CA ARG A 371 23.06 11.05 -16.71
C ARG A 371 21.88 10.65 -17.58
N SER A 372 21.80 11.22 -18.78
CA SER A 372 20.81 10.83 -19.78
C SER A 372 21.12 9.45 -20.36
N GLN A 373 20.11 8.83 -20.98
CA GLN A 373 20.39 7.77 -21.95
C GLN A 373 21.18 8.35 -23.14
N ALA A 374 21.98 7.51 -23.78
CA ALA A 374 22.65 7.88 -25.02
C ALA A 374 21.60 8.00 -26.14
N VAL A 375 21.56 9.17 -26.78
CA VAL A 375 20.67 9.42 -27.92
C VAL A 375 21.43 9.14 -29.20
N ASN A 376 20.83 8.30 -30.05
CA ASN A 376 21.30 8.04 -31.40
C ASN A 376 20.48 8.89 -32.37
N ILE A 377 21.15 9.83 -33.03
CA ILE A 377 20.53 10.78 -33.94
C ILE A 377 21.05 10.49 -35.35
N PRO A 378 20.23 9.93 -36.26
CA PRO A 378 20.61 9.75 -37.65
C PRO A 378 20.94 11.09 -38.28
N ALA A 379 22.16 11.21 -38.82
CA ALA A 379 22.58 12.44 -39.48
C ALA A 379 21.89 12.53 -40.86
N PRO A 380 21.34 13.71 -41.23
CA PRO A 380 20.68 13.90 -42.51
C PRO A 380 21.68 13.71 -43.67
N GLN A 381 21.35 12.78 -44.58
CA GLN A 381 22.19 12.41 -45.72
C GLN A 381 21.80 13.20 -46.98
N GLY A 382 22.68 13.18 -48.00
CA GLY A 382 22.45 13.85 -49.28
C GLY A 382 23.16 15.21 -49.40
N LYS A 383 23.18 15.75 -50.62
CA LYS A 383 23.71 17.10 -50.86
C LYS A 383 22.83 18.11 -50.13
N VAL A 384 23.44 19.20 -49.70
CA VAL A 384 22.73 20.40 -49.27
C VAL A 384 22.16 21.07 -50.54
N ASP A 385 21.01 20.58 -51.03
CA ASP A 385 20.24 21.20 -52.14
C ASP A 385 19.76 22.61 -51.73
N PRO A 386 19.56 23.58 -52.63
CA PRO A 386 20.20 23.94 -53.90
C PRO A 386 21.21 25.11 -53.69
N VAL A 387 21.88 25.22 -52.53
CA VAL A 387 22.70 26.41 -52.24
C VAL A 387 23.89 26.58 -53.16
N ALA A 388 24.43 25.48 -53.68
CA ALA A 388 25.48 25.54 -54.70
C ALA A 388 24.99 26.10 -56.06
N THR A 389 23.67 26.11 -56.31
CA THR A 389 23.06 26.63 -57.55
C THR A 389 22.42 28.01 -57.37
N ILE A 390 22.36 28.55 -56.14
CA ILE A 390 21.83 29.88 -55.87
C ILE A 390 22.93 30.92 -56.10
N ASP A 391 22.69 31.82 -57.04
CA ASP A 391 23.52 33.00 -57.26
C ASP A 391 23.26 34.00 -56.12
N ARG A 392 24.29 34.25 -55.31
CA ARG A 392 24.18 35.11 -54.13
C ARG A 392 23.87 36.56 -54.46
N ALA A 393 24.21 37.02 -55.66
CA ALA A 393 24.02 38.42 -56.08
C ALA A 393 22.68 38.66 -56.78
N ARG A 394 21.95 37.61 -57.19
CA ARG A 394 20.67 37.73 -57.89
C ARG A 394 19.49 37.64 -56.94
N ALA A 395 18.44 38.41 -57.21
CA ALA A 395 17.16 38.31 -56.50
C ALA A 395 16.63 36.87 -56.52
N ALA A 396 15.94 36.48 -55.45
CA ALA A 396 15.44 35.12 -55.26
C ALA A 396 14.03 35.13 -54.69
N VAL A 397 13.18 34.22 -55.18
CA VAL A 397 11.87 33.93 -54.61
C VAL A 397 11.90 32.53 -54.01
N TRP A 398 11.60 32.45 -52.72
CA TRP A 398 11.43 31.20 -51.97
C TRP A 398 9.95 30.84 -51.90
N LYS A 399 9.55 29.89 -52.74
CA LYS A 399 8.20 29.34 -52.81
C LYS A 399 8.01 28.23 -51.78
N ARG A 400 7.61 28.62 -50.57
CA ARG A 400 7.30 27.70 -49.48
C ARG A 400 6.25 28.31 -48.56
N GLY A 401 5.31 27.48 -48.10
CA GLY A 401 4.31 27.86 -47.11
C GLY A 401 4.91 28.12 -45.73
N PHE A 402 4.56 29.26 -45.11
CA PHE A 402 4.94 29.61 -43.75
C PHE A 402 3.70 29.95 -42.92
N LYS A 403 3.26 28.99 -42.09
CA LYS A 403 2.12 29.16 -41.20
C LYS A 403 2.57 29.40 -39.75
N ARG A 404 2.02 30.43 -39.10
CA ARG A 404 2.24 30.78 -37.68
C ARG A 404 0.88 31.03 -37.03
N ASP A 405 0.56 30.22 -36.03
CA ASP A 405 -0.80 30.16 -35.47
C ASP A 405 -0.98 30.98 -34.19
N SER A 406 0.10 31.59 -33.69
CA SER A 406 0.06 32.44 -32.50
C SER A 406 0.61 33.84 -32.76
N THR A 407 0.14 34.79 -31.95
CA THR A 407 0.56 36.19 -32.03
C THR A 407 2.08 36.32 -31.88
N GLY A 408 2.67 35.61 -30.91
CA GLY A 408 4.10 35.64 -30.65
C GLY A 408 4.93 35.09 -31.82
N GLU A 409 4.55 33.92 -32.35
CA GLU A 409 5.23 33.33 -33.51
C GLU A 409 5.09 34.19 -34.77
N THR A 410 3.94 34.83 -34.96
CA THR A 410 3.69 35.76 -36.07
C THR A 410 4.68 36.93 -36.01
N TYR A 411 4.78 37.63 -34.87
CA TYR A 411 5.70 38.75 -34.75
C TYR A 411 7.17 38.32 -34.85
N GLN A 412 7.57 37.22 -34.22
CA GLN A 412 8.94 36.69 -34.34
C GLN A 412 9.30 36.38 -35.80
N PHE A 413 8.36 35.82 -36.56
CA PHE A 413 8.56 35.57 -37.97
C PHE A 413 8.68 36.86 -38.78
N LEU A 414 7.81 37.83 -38.56
CA LEU A 414 7.86 39.13 -39.26
C LEU A 414 9.16 39.89 -38.95
N GLU A 415 9.63 39.87 -37.70
CA GLU A 415 10.90 40.46 -37.31
C GLU A 415 12.09 39.80 -38.04
N ALA A 416 12.12 38.46 -38.09
CA ALA A 416 13.15 37.73 -38.84
C ALA A 416 13.09 38.06 -40.34
N ALA A 417 11.90 38.04 -40.93
CA ALA A 417 11.69 38.36 -42.34
C ALA A 417 12.15 39.79 -42.67
N LYS A 418 11.83 40.75 -41.80
CA LYS A 418 12.22 42.15 -41.93
C LYS A 418 13.72 42.36 -41.79
N LYS A 419 14.35 41.67 -40.83
CA LYS A 419 15.81 41.70 -40.59
C LYS A 419 16.61 41.31 -41.85
N HIS A 420 16.08 40.36 -42.63
CA HIS A 420 16.72 39.88 -43.86
C HIS A 420 16.15 40.50 -45.14
N GLY A 421 15.32 41.55 -45.04
CA GLY A 421 14.80 42.28 -46.19
C GLY A 421 13.82 41.49 -47.06
N ALA A 422 13.06 40.56 -46.47
CA ALA A 422 12.06 39.78 -47.20
C ALA A 422 10.79 40.60 -47.53
N GLU A 423 10.21 40.33 -48.69
CA GLU A 423 8.84 40.71 -49.04
C GLU A 423 7.94 39.48 -49.02
N LEU A 424 6.72 39.59 -48.46
CA LEU A 424 5.78 38.48 -48.36
C LEU A 424 4.91 38.39 -49.63
N GLY A 425 4.77 37.19 -50.18
CA GLY A 425 3.82 36.87 -51.27
C GLY A 425 2.78 35.85 -50.83
N GLY A 426 1.52 36.04 -51.22
CA GLY A 426 0.42 35.15 -50.81
C GLY A 426 0.15 35.17 -49.31
N ALA A 427 0.30 36.33 -48.67
CA ALA A 427 0.12 36.47 -47.23
C ALA A 427 -1.37 36.56 -46.86
N ARG A 428 -1.76 35.77 -45.85
CA ARG A 428 -3.05 35.74 -45.16
C ARG A 428 -2.81 36.06 -43.69
N LEU A 429 -3.15 37.26 -43.26
CA LEU A 429 -3.04 37.72 -41.88
C LEU A 429 -4.42 37.70 -41.24
N THR A 430 -4.60 36.88 -40.20
CA THR A 430 -5.91 36.66 -39.58
C THR A 430 -5.84 36.98 -38.08
N ILE A 431 -6.79 37.77 -37.59
CA ILE A 431 -7.03 37.92 -36.15
C ILE A 431 -8.35 37.22 -35.79
N ALA A 432 -8.36 36.41 -34.75
CA ALA A 432 -9.55 35.68 -34.32
C ALA A 432 -9.71 35.66 -32.80
N LYS A 433 -10.96 35.73 -32.34
CA LYS A 433 -11.38 35.50 -30.95
C LYS A 433 -12.77 34.89 -30.94
N ASP A 434 -12.90 33.69 -30.38
CA ASP A 434 -14.13 32.90 -30.40
C ASP A 434 -14.65 32.70 -31.83
N ALA A 435 -15.86 33.17 -32.14
CA ALA A 435 -16.46 33.09 -33.48
C ALA A 435 -16.18 34.33 -34.36
N ARG A 436 -15.50 35.36 -33.85
CA ARG A 436 -15.20 36.59 -34.58
C ARG A 436 -13.82 36.50 -35.21
N TRP A 437 -13.72 36.82 -36.49
CA TRP A 437 -12.45 36.85 -37.21
C TRP A 437 -12.46 37.94 -38.28
N ILE A 438 -11.26 38.47 -38.56
CA ILE A 438 -11.00 39.37 -39.69
C ILE A 438 -9.72 38.90 -40.35
N GLU A 439 -9.72 38.91 -41.68
CA GLU A 439 -8.60 38.42 -42.50
C GLU A 439 -8.20 39.45 -43.55
N LEU A 440 -6.89 39.63 -43.70
CA LEU A 440 -6.26 40.39 -44.77
C LEU A 440 -5.49 39.43 -45.66
N ASN A 441 -5.85 39.39 -46.95
CA ASN A 441 -5.24 38.50 -47.93
C ASN A 441 -4.58 39.26 -49.06
N THR A 442 -3.49 38.70 -49.58
CA THR A 442 -2.77 39.18 -50.76
C THR A 442 -2.60 38.05 -51.77
N PRO A 443 -2.62 38.33 -53.08
CA PRO A 443 -2.35 37.31 -54.11
C PRO A 443 -0.96 36.67 -53.98
N ASP A 444 -0.81 35.43 -54.45
CA ASP A 444 0.46 34.67 -54.37
C ASP A 444 1.63 35.31 -55.14
N ASP A 445 1.34 36.08 -56.19
CA ASP A 445 2.30 36.73 -57.07
C ASP A 445 2.57 38.20 -56.71
N ALA A 446 1.87 38.74 -55.69
CA ALA A 446 2.03 40.09 -55.20
C ALA A 446 2.94 40.12 -53.96
N PHE A 447 4.11 40.74 -54.07
CA PHE A 447 5.08 40.85 -52.99
C PHE A 447 4.98 42.20 -52.27
N HIS A 448 4.90 42.18 -50.94
CA HIS A 448 4.74 43.37 -50.12
C HIS A 448 5.71 43.41 -48.95
N ALA A 449 6.21 44.61 -48.64
CA ALA A 449 7.10 44.85 -47.52
C ALA A 449 6.42 44.54 -46.17
N ILE A 450 7.20 43.98 -45.23
CA ILE A 450 6.74 43.55 -43.89
C ILE A 450 5.97 44.65 -43.14
N GLY A 451 6.43 45.90 -43.25
CA GLY A 451 5.81 47.04 -42.54
C GLY A 451 4.33 47.26 -42.85
N ARG A 452 3.84 46.82 -44.03
CA ARG A 452 2.41 46.88 -44.37
C ARG A 452 1.60 45.88 -43.56
N PHE A 453 2.15 44.70 -43.28
CA PHE A 453 1.50 43.67 -42.48
C PHE A 453 1.61 43.95 -40.99
N GLU A 454 2.70 44.57 -40.52
CA GLU A 454 2.79 45.09 -39.14
C GLU A 454 1.68 46.13 -38.90
N HIS A 455 1.54 47.10 -39.81
CA HIS A 455 0.47 48.09 -39.72
C HIS A 455 -0.93 47.46 -39.84
N GLY A 456 -1.10 46.48 -40.73
CA GLY A 456 -2.34 45.71 -40.84
C GLY A 456 -2.67 44.96 -39.56
N ALA A 457 -1.68 44.34 -38.90
CA ALA A 457 -1.87 43.67 -37.62
C ALA A 457 -2.33 44.62 -36.52
N ASP A 458 -1.77 45.83 -36.46
CA ASP A 458 -2.18 46.85 -35.51
C ASP A 458 -3.63 47.30 -35.76
N LEU A 459 -4.00 47.55 -37.02
CA LEU A 459 -5.37 47.89 -37.40
C LEU A 459 -6.35 46.75 -37.05
N LEU A 460 -6.00 45.50 -37.36
CA LEU A 460 -6.84 44.33 -37.06
C LEU A 460 -7.10 44.19 -35.55
N LYS A 461 -6.12 44.52 -34.70
CA LYS A 461 -6.26 44.51 -33.23
C LYS A 461 -7.20 45.60 -32.71
N GLU A 462 -7.38 46.72 -33.42
CA GLU A 462 -8.37 47.73 -33.05
C GLU A 462 -9.80 47.19 -33.16
N PHE A 463 -10.06 46.33 -34.15
CA PHE A 463 -11.38 45.71 -34.36
C PHE A 463 -11.63 44.50 -33.44
N ILE A 464 -10.62 43.67 -33.20
CA ILE A 464 -10.70 42.51 -32.29
C ILE A 464 -9.62 42.62 -31.21
N PRO A 465 -9.88 43.41 -30.14
CA PRO A 465 -8.99 43.48 -28.99
C PRO A 465 -8.81 42.09 -28.34
N GLU A 466 -7.58 41.80 -27.94
CA GLU A 466 -7.17 40.49 -27.38
C GLU A 466 -7.37 39.28 -28.31
N GLY A 467 -7.57 39.52 -29.62
CA GLY A 467 -7.58 38.44 -30.60
C GLY A 467 -6.20 37.81 -30.80
N VAL A 468 -6.19 36.52 -31.15
CA VAL A 468 -4.97 35.81 -31.54
C VAL A 468 -4.69 36.14 -32.99
N LEU A 469 -3.49 36.66 -33.26
CA LEU A 469 -3.00 36.97 -34.59
C LEU A 469 -2.27 35.74 -35.14
N SER A 470 -2.57 35.38 -36.38
CA SER A 470 -1.93 34.30 -37.12
C SER A 470 -1.61 34.76 -38.54
N ILE A 471 -0.59 34.18 -39.15
CA ILE A 471 -0.21 34.48 -40.54
C ILE A 471 0.11 33.20 -41.31
N ASP A 472 -0.38 33.12 -42.55
CA ASP A 472 0.02 32.12 -43.54
C ASP A 472 0.60 32.84 -44.77
N ILE A 473 1.67 32.31 -45.36
CA ILE A 473 2.43 32.99 -46.42
C ILE A 473 2.87 31.95 -47.44
N SER A 474 2.55 32.16 -48.71
CA SER A 474 2.89 31.24 -49.80
C SER A 474 4.35 31.33 -50.26
N SER A 475 4.96 32.53 -50.19
CA SER A 475 6.34 32.73 -50.62
C SER A 475 7.01 33.97 -50.02
N LEU A 476 8.34 33.99 -50.07
CA LEU A 476 9.17 35.14 -49.69
C LEU A 476 10.02 35.58 -50.88
N LYS A 477 10.15 36.88 -51.11
CA LYS A 477 11.06 37.46 -52.11
C LYS A 477 12.18 38.24 -51.44
N PHE A 478 13.39 38.11 -51.98
CA PHE A 478 14.60 38.76 -51.50
C PHE A 478 15.31 39.44 -52.67
N ASP A 479 15.99 40.57 -52.40
CA ASP A 479 16.76 41.30 -53.40
C ASP A 479 18.05 40.57 -53.80
N SER A 480 18.51 39.65 -52.95
CA SER A 480 19.70 38.83 -53.21
C SER A 480 19.55 37.40 -52.69
N GLY A 481 20.24 36.46 -53.35
CA GLY A 481 20.34 35.08 -52.88
C GLY A 481 21.00 34.98 -51.51
N GLN A 482 21.90 35.90 -51.15
CA GLN A 482 22.52 35.91 -49.82
C GLN A 482 21.49 36.17 -48.70
N GLN A 483 20.59 37.12 -48.86
CA GLN A 483 19.53 37.40 -47.88
C GLN A 483 18.59 36.21 -47.67
N LEU A 484 18.27 35.48 -48.75
CA LEU A 484 17.51 34.22 -48.65
C LEU A 484 18.26 33.20 -47.77
N LEU A 485 19.56 33.01 -48.01
CA LEU A 485 20.37 32.06 -47.23
C LEU A 485 20.47 32.47 -45.75
N ASP A 486 20.56 33.76 -45.47
CA ASP A 486 20.59 34.29 -44.10
C ASP A 486 19.25 34.06 -43.39
N MET A 487 18.13 34.23 -44.10
CA MET A 487 16.79 33.90 -43.59
C MET A 487 16.63 32.41 -43.29
N VAL A 488 17.11 31.53 -44.18
CA VAL A 488 17.08 30.07 -43.97
C VAL A 488 17.82 29.70 -42.68
N ALA A 489 18.99 30.32 -42.45
CA ALA A 489 19.79 30.10 -41.25
C ALA A 489 19.10 30.62 -39.98
N ASP A 490 18.50 31.81 -40.02
CA ASP A 490 17.81 32.42 -38.87
C ASP A 490 16.54 31.65 -38.48
N LEU A 491 15.80 31.17 -39.48
CA LEU A 491 14.64 30.28 -39.28
C LEU A 491 15.03 28.86 -38.88
N LYS A 492 16.34 28.53 -38.90
CA LYS A 492 16.89 27.20 -38.60
C LYS A 492 16.15 26.10 -39.37
N THR A 493 16.10 26.27 -40.68
CA THR A 493 15.45 25.36 -41.63
C THR A 493 16.39 24.99 -42.77
N GLU A 494 15.93 24.22 -43.75
CA GLU A 494 16.68 23.87 -44.96
C GLU A 494 15.85 24.24 -46.20
N LEU A 495 16.54 24.54 -47.31
CA LEU A 495 15.93 24.66 -48.63
C LEU A 495 15.69 23.28 -49.25
N LYS A 496 14.61 23.13 -50.02
CA LYS A 496 14.36 21.92 -50.82
C LYS A 496 14.48 22.19 -52.32
N GLU A 497 14.71 21.14 -53.09
CA GLU A 497 14.74 21.20 -54.54
C GLU A 497 13.43 21.78 -55.10
N GLY A 498 13.52 22.71 -56.04
CA GLY A 498 12.38 23.37 -56.67
C GLY A 498 11.72 24.50 -55.85
N GLU A 499 12.16 24.77 -54.62
CA GLU A 499 11.58 25.86 -53.80
C GLU A 499 12.09 27.25 -54.20
N VAL A 500 13.23 27.37 -54.88
CA VAL A 500 13.87 28.65 -55.19
C VAL A 500 13.79 28.98 -56.67
N ARG A 501 13.40 30.22 -56.99
CA ARG A 501 13.40 30.80 -58.34
C ARG A 501 14.28 32.04 -58.39
N GLN A 502 15.21 32.11 -59.34
CA GLN A 502 16.11 33.26 -59.56
C GLN A 502 16.14 33.72 -61.03
#